data_AF-A0A3D3GAL3-F1
#
_entry.id   AF-A0A3D3GAL3-F1
#
_cell.length_a   1.000
_cell.length_b   1.000
_cell.length_c   1.000
_cell.angle_alpha   90.00
_cell.angle_beta   90.00
_cell.angle_gamma   90.00
#
_symmetry.space_group_name_H-M   'P 1'
#
loop_
_entity.id
_entity.type
_entity.pdbx_description
1 polymer ?
#
loop_
_entity_poly.entity_id
_entity_poly.type
_entity_poly.pdbx_seq_one_letter_code
_entity_poly.pdbx_strand_id
1 'polypeptide(L)'
;MSSFTDLLPSHGQQGQTGQTGLGVGWIHELARAEIHPDAERLLQLGKSFDPQQLVEESTIGFLSQLREQFNEYARVFNALSENSARFQEVKVYNIAQTAADFMMFRNQIKLLVSNTAHGVIHISFAQHVRGNLAINGQVQTMGNSDSGLPASLAQAQELLAQVGPFRDVYWTFQGEKVSADQVAKFYFSEFTRVTRDNRRSRAGNQVLIDQIKALLQEKGLEL
;
A
#
# COMPACT_ATOMS: atom_id res chain seq x y z
N MET A 1 26.57 -50.43 44.24
CA MET A 1 27.64 -49.46 44.58
C MET A 1 28.90 -49.98 43.89
N SER A 2 29.51 -49.39 42.87
CA SER A 2 29.39 -48.08 42.21
C SER A 2 30.01 -48.28 40.81
N SER A 3 29.29 -48.05 39.72
CA SER A 3 29.32 -46.80 38.92
C SER A 3 30.74 -46.30 38.65
N PHE A 4 31.29 -46.63 37.48
CA PHE A 4 32.49 -46.00 36.94
C PHE A 4 32.06 -45.01 35.84
N THR A 5 31.97 -43.76 36.26
CA THR A 5 31.72 -42.56 35.45
C THR A 5 33.00 -42.02 34.84
N ASP A 6 32.85 -41.56 33.59
CA ASP A 6 33.56 -40.44 32.94
C ASP A 6 35.09 -40.42 32.84
N LEU A 7 35.56 -40.29 31.59
CA LEU A 7 36.35 -39.15 31.12
C LEU A 7 36.38 -39.15 29.58
N LEU A 8 35.71 -38.16 28.99
CA LEU A 8 35.83 -37.76 27.58
C LEU A 8 37.26 -37.25 27.27
N PRO A 9 37.61 -37.15 25.98
CA PRO A 9 37.55 -35.83 25.36
C PRO A 9 36.82 -35.83 24.01
N SER A 10 35.78 -35.00 23.93
CA SER A 10 35.20 -34.54 22.67
C SER A 10 36.03 -33.36 22.14
N HIS A 11 36.54 -33.43 20.91
CA HIS A 11 36.82 -32.25 20.09
C HIS A 11 36.93 -32.61 18.60
N GLY A 12 36.43 -31.69 17.76
CA GLY A 12 36.51 -31.70 16.29
C GLY A 12 35.15 -31.88 15.63
N GLN A 13 34.23 -30.91 15.71
CA GLN A 13 34.04 -29.86 14.69
C GLN A 13 34.16 -30.35 13.24
N GLN A 14 33.03 -30.40 12.54
CA GLN A 14 32.80 -30.04 11.12
C GLN A 14 31.34 -30.45 10.79
N GLY A 15 30.43 -29.60 10.33
CA GLY A 15 30.45 -28.18 10.11
C GLY A 15 29.03 -27.65 10.32
N GLN A 16 28.98 -26.46 10.89
CA GLN A 16 27.84 -25.56 10.77
C GLN A 16 27.55 -25.39 9.28
N THR A 17 26.38 -25.80 8.80
CA THR A 17 25.81 -25.22 7.58
C THR A 17 25.29 -23.84 7.96
N GLY A 18 26.24 -22.91 8.08
CA GLY A 18 25.98 -21.49 8.13
C GLY A 18 25.26 -21.06 6.86
N GLN A 19 24.13 -20.39 7.05
CA GLN A 19 23.78 -19.16 6.33
C GLN A 19 24.29 -19.04 4.88
N THR A 20 23.56 -19.61 3.94
CA THR A 20 23.44 -19.08 2.57
C THR A 20 21.96 -19.11 2.17
N GLY A 21 21.15 -18.35 2.90
CA GLY A 21 19.68 -18.38 2.81
C GLY A 21 19.07 -17.47 1.74
N LEU A 22 19.82 -16.93 0.79
CA LEU A 22 19.27 -16.03 -0.23
C LEU A 22 19.88 -16.35 -1.59
N GLY A 23 19.23 -17.23 -2.36
CA GLY A 23 19.51 -17.39 -3.80
C GLY A 23 19.85 -18.78 -4.32
N VAL A 24 20.00 -19.79 -3.46
CA VAL A 24 20.43 -21.15 -3.87
C VAL A 24 19.28 -22.17 -3.88
N GLY A 25 18.10 -21.82 -3.35
CA GLY A 25 16.95 -22.74 -3.25
C GLY A 25 16.53 -23.35 -4.60
N TRP A 26 16.60 -22.56 -5.67
CA TRP A 26 16.29 -23.04 -7.02
C TRP A 26 17.29 -24.09 -7.54
N ILE A 27 18.58 -24.04 -7.12
CA ILE A 27 19.55 -25.08 -7.50
C ILE A 27 19.24 -26.40 -6.79
N HIS A 28 18.71 -26.33 -5.56
CA HIS A 28 18.31 -27.52 -4.81
C HIS A 28 17.05 -28.15 -5.41
N GLU A 29 16.10 -27.33 -5.87
CA GLU A 29 14.94 -27.81 -6.62
C GLU A 29 15.35 -28.43 -7.95
N LEU A 30 16.27 -27.79 -8.69
CA LEU A 30 16.81 -28.30 -9.95
C LEU A 30 17.55 -29.63 -9.75
N ALA A 31 18.45 -29.71 -8.77
CA ALA A 31 19.18 -30.94 -8.45
C ALA A 31 18.23 -32.07 -8.01
N ARG A 32 17.13 -31.74 -7.33
CA ARG A 32 16.11 -32.73 -6.94
C ARG A 32 15.30 -33.23 -8.14
N ALA A 33 14.97 -32.35 -9.08
CA ALA A 33 14.28 -32.70 -10.32
C ALA A 33 15.12 -33.64 -11.19
N GLU A 34 16.43 -33.42 -11.26
CA GLU A 34 17.36 -34.29 -11.99
C GLU A 34 17.40 -35.73 -11.44
N ILE A 35 17.28 -35.90 -10.12
CA ILE A 35 17.28 -37.21 -9.45
C ILE A 35 15.93 -37.94 -9.61
N HIS A 36 14.82 -37.20 -9.74
CA HIS A 36 13.46 -37.76 -9.79
C HIS A 36 12.62 -37.17 -10.94
N PRO A 37 12.96 -37.49 -12.21
CA PRO A 37 12.27 -36.93 -13.38
C PRO A 37 10.78 -37.30 -13.45
N ASP A 38 10.41 -38.49 -12.95
CA ASP A 38 9.03 -38.97 -12.98
C ASP A 38 8.14 -38.27 -11.94
N ALA A 39 8.72 -37.80 -10.83
CA ALA A 39 7.99 -37.03 -9.81
C ALA A 39 7.66 -35.63 -10.30
N GLU A 40 8.52 -35.03 -11.12
CA GLU A 40 8.30 -33.70 -11.72
C GLU A 40 7.15 -33.71 -12.73
N ARG A 41 7.04 -34.80 -13.51
CA ARG A 41 5.91 -35.04 -14.42
C ARG A 41 4.58 -35.21 -13.69
N LEU A 42 4.62 -35.76 -12.47
CA LEU A 42 3.46 -35.94 -11.57
C LEU A 42 3.09 -34.64 -10.83
N LEU A 43 4.07 -33.78 -10.53
CA LEU A 43 3.91 -32.51 -9.82
C LEU A 43 3.55 -31.32 -10.71
N GLN A 44 3.42 -31.52 -12.02
CA GLN A 44 3.07 -30.46 -12.99
C GLN A 44 3.97 -29.21 -12.90
N LEU A 45 5.26 -29.35 -12.59
CA LEU A 45 6.22 -28.22 -12.67
C LEU A 45 6.37 -27.67 -14.10
N GLY A 46 5.94 -28.47 -15.10
CA GLY A 46 5.72 -28.05 -16.49
C GLY A 46 4.33 -27.51 -16.77
N LYS A 47 3.59 -26.96 -15.78
CA LYS A 47 2.37 -26.19 -16.05
C LYS A 47 2.70 -25.13 -17.09
N SER A 48 1.91 -25.12 -18.16
CA SER A 48 1.90 -24.07 -19.17
C SER A 48 1.99 -22.71 -18.49
N PHE A 49 3.06 -21.99 -18.81
CA PHE A 49 3.29 -20.64 -18.32
C PHE A 49 2.06 -19.79 -18.61
N ASP A 50 1.36 -19.36 -17.56
CA ASP A 50 0.31 -18.37 -17.66
C ASP A 50 0.88 -17.01 -17.26
N PRO A 51 1.16 -16.11 -18.21
CA PRO A 51 1.62 -14.76 -17.91
C PRO A 51 0.67 -14.02 -16.97
N GLN A 52 -0.63 -14.33 -17.02
CA GLN A 52 -1.64 -13.67 -16.20
C GLN A 52 -1.49 -14.04 -14.73
N GLN A 53 -1.27 -15.32 -14.43
CA GLN A 53 -1.01 -15.78 -13.07
C GLN A 53 0.27 -15.15 -12.50
N LEU A 54 1.34 -15.08 -13.30
CA LEU A 54 2.60 -14.44 -12.87
C LEU A 54 2.38 -12.96 -12.50
N VAL A 55 1.64 -12.22 -13.34
CA VAL A 55 1.34 -10.82 -13.10
C VAL A 55 0.44 -10.65 -11.88
N GLU A 56 -0.50 -11.55 -11.65
CA GLU A 56 -1.37 -11.55 -10.47
C GLU A 56 -0.59 -11.76 -9.17
N GLU A 57 0.27 -12.78 -9.12
CA GLU A 57 1.13 -13.05 -7.97
C GLU A 57 2.07 -11.86 -7.68
N SER A 58 2.64 -11.27 -8.73
CA SER A 58 3.47 -10.06 -8.61
C SER A 58 2.65 -8.84 -8.12
N THR A 59 1.40 -8.70 -8.55
CA THR A 59 0.50 -7.63 -8.11
C THR A 59 0.20 -7.73 -6.61
N ILE A 60 -0.13 -8.92 -6.13
CA ILE A 60 -0.36 -9.18 -4.71
C ILE A 60 0.91 -8.91 -3.90
N GLY A 61 2.07 -9.35 -4.41
CA GLY A 61 3.37 -9.12 -3.79
C GLY A 61 3.71 -7.63 -3.67
N PHE A 62 3.54 -6.87 -4.76
CA PHE A 62 3.82 -5.44 -4.78
C PHE A 62 2.89 -4.64 -3.86
N LEU A 63 1.58 -4.96 -3.85
CA LEU A 63 0.63 -4.35 -2.91
C LEU A 63 0.96 -4.64 -1.46
N SER A 64 1.38 -5.88 -1.15
CA SER A 64 1.78 -6.26 0.20
C SER A 64 3.01 -5.47 0.65
N GLN A 65 4.03 -5.33 -0.21
CA GLN A 65 5.21 -4.51 0.05
C GLN A 65 4.85 -3.04 0.25
N LEU A 66 4.01 -2.47 -0.63
CA LEU A 66 3.53 -1.10 -0.46
C LEU A 66 2.89 -0.89 0.90
N ARG A 67 1.97 -1.77 1.26
CA ARG A 67 1.26 -1.70 2.55
C ARG A 67 2.23 -1.78 3.73
N GLU A 68 3.24 -2.63 3.69
CA GLU A 68 4.27 -2.72 4.73
C GLU A 68 5.04 -1.40 4.87
N GLN A 69 5.46 -0.81 3.75
CA GLN A 69 6.12 0.51 3.75
C GLN A 69 5.19 1.59 4.34
N PHE A 70 3.92 1.60 3.95
CA PHE A 70 2.93 2.55 4.49
C PHE A 70 2.70 2.39 5.99
N ASN A 71 2.65 1.16 6.51
CA ASN A 71 2.55 0.91 7.94
C ASN A 71 3.77 1.43 8.69
N GLU A 72 4.97 1.17 8.17
CA GLU A 72 6.20 1.64 8.79
C GLU A 72 6.30 3.17 8.79
N TYR A 73 5.98 3.82 7.66
CA TYR A 73 5.97 5.28 7.58
C TYR A 73 4.91 5.89 8.49
N ALA A 74 3.71 5.31 8.56
CA ALA A 74 2.67 5.77 9.49
C ALA A 74 3.12 5.65 10.95
N ARG A 75 3.76 4.53 11.34
CA ARG A 75 4.30 4.30 12.68
C ARG A 75 5.33 5.36 13.05
N VAL A 76 6.33 5.57 12.20
CA VAL A 76 7.41 6.55 12.44
C VAL A 76 6.85 7.97 12.45
N PHE A 77 5.98 8.32 11.49
CA PHE A 77 5.37 9.64 11.41
C PHE A 77 4.49 9.97 12.63
N ASN A 78 3.67 9.02 13.08
CA ASN A 78 2.81 9.20 14.25
C ASN A 78 3.65 9.40 15.51
N ALA A 79 4.69 8.58 15.73
CA ALA A 79 5.59 8.71 16.88
C ALA A 79 6.28 10.09 16.94
N LEU A 80 6.67 10.65 15.78
CA LEU A 80 7.24 12.00 15.72
C LEU A 80 6.19 13.11 15.91
N SER A 81 4.93 12.84 15.55
CA SER A 81 3.82 13.80 15.66
C SER A 81 3.19 13.84 17.07
N GLU A 82 3.41 12.83 17.92
CA GLU A 82 2.87 12.74 19.29
C GLU A 82 3.27 13.92 20.20
N ASN A 83 4.40 14.58 19.91
CA ASN A 83 4.83 15.79 20.61
C ASN A 83 3.93 17.02 20.33
N SER A 84 2.94 16.91 19.44
CA SER A 84 1.95 17.96 19.14
C SER A 84 0.55 17.39 19.28
N ALA A 85 -0.08 17.57 20.44
CA ALA A 85 -1.41 17.10 20.86
C ALA A 85 -2.62 17.53 19.99
N ARG A 86 -2.42 18.00 18.75
CA ARG A 86 -3.45 18.59 17.88
C ARG A 86 -3.66 17.89 16.53
N PHE A 87 -2.95 16.81 16.24
CA PHE A 87 -3.03 16.10 14.96
C PHE A 87 -3.66 14.72 15.10
N GLN A 88 -4.58 14.35 14.20
CA GLN A 88 -5.05 12.97 14.09
C GLN A 88 -3.93 12.11 13.49
N GLU A 89 -3.79 10.90 14.03
CA GLU A 89 -2.88 9.86 13.55
C GLU A 89 -3.22 9.41 12.13
N VAL A 90 -2.20 9.02 11.38
CA VAL A 90 -2.35 8.27 10.13
C VAL A 90 -2.70 6.83 10.48
N LYS A 91 -3.80 6.30 9.92
CA LYS A 91 -4.22 4.91 10.09
C LYS A 91 -4.18 4.18 8.77
N VAL A 92 -3.71 2.94 8.76
CA VAL A 92 -3.70 2.05 7.59
C VAL A 92 -4.67 0.90 7.86
N TYR A 93 -5.54 0.61 6.89
CA TYR A 93 -6.58 -0.41 6.99
C TYR A 93 -6.51 -1.35 5.80
N ASN A 94 -6.70 -2.64 6.05
CA ASN A 94 -6.95 -3.61 4.97
C ASN A 94 -8.40 -3.49 4.49
N ILE A 95 -8.63 -3.77 3.22
CA ILE A 95 -9.98 -3.85 2.66
C ILE A 95 -10.42 -5.30 2.66
N ALA A 96 -11.53 -5.58 3.33
CA ALA A 96 -12.07 -6.93 3.42
C ALA A 96 -12.41 -7.49 2.03
N GLN A 97 -12.28 -8.81 1.88
CA GLN A 97 -12.60 -9.54 0.64
C GLN A 97 -11.72 -9.17 -0.57
N THR A 98 -10.56 -8.56 -0.33
CA THR A 98 -9.54 -8.31 -1.35
C THR A 98 -8.25 -9.04 -0.97
N ALA A 99 -7.41 -9.38 -1.96
CA ALA A 99 -6.17 -10.10 -1.71
C ALA A 99 -5.13 -9.22 -0.97
N ALA A 100 -5.01 -7.95 -1.36
CA ALA A 100 -3.98 -7.06 -0.84
C ALA A 100 -4.35 -5.58 -0.84
N ASP A 101 -5.63 -5.22 -1.09
CA ASP A 101 -6.02 -3.81 -1.14
C ASP A 101 -6.03 -3.20 0.27
N PHE A 102 -5.67 -1.93 0.33
CA PHE A 102 -5.60 -1.20 1.60
C PHE A 102 -5.95 0.26 1.40
N MET A 103 -6.26 0.93 2.51
CA MET A 103 -6.48 2.37 2.53
C MET A 103 -5.75 3.02 3.70
N MET A 104 -5.29 4.25 3.47
CA MET A 104 -4.85 5.14 4.54
C MET A 104 -5.95 6.12 4.87
N PHE A 105 -6.04 6.53 6.14
CA PHE A 105 -7.03 7.49 6.60
C PHE A 105 -6.44 8.47 7.60
N ARG A 106 -6.75 9.76 7.41
CA ARG A 106 -6.41 10.86 8.32
C ARG A 106 -7.27 12.08 7.99
N ASN A 107 -7.81 12.76 9.01
CA ASN A 107 -8.54 14.03 8.83
C ASN A 107 -9.63 13.99 7.73
N GLN A 108 -10.42 12.91 7.68
CA GLN A 108 -11.50 12.71 6.70
C GLN A 108 -11.04 12.53 5.24
N ILE A 109 -9.75 12.39 4.99
CA ILE A 109 -9.20 12.03 3.68
C ILE A 109 -8.75 10.58 3.72
N LYS A 110 -9.09 9.86 2.67
CA LYS A 110 -8.67 8.49 2.39
C LYS A 110 -7.71 8.49 1.21
N LEU A 111 -6.66 7.69 1.30
CA LEU A 111 -5.88 7.24 0.14
C LEU A 111 -6.24 5.78 -0.07
N LEU A 112 -6.79 5.44 -1.22
CA LEU A 112 -7.18 4.08 -1.58
C LEU A 112 -6.15 3.52 -2.56
N VAL A 113 -5.63 2.32 -2.27
CA VAL A 113 -4.73 1.57 -3.14
C VAL A 113 -5.37 0.22 -3.41
N SER A 114 -5.75 -0.04 -4.66
CA SER A 114 -6.55 -1.22 -5.03
C SER A 114 -6.10 -1.84 -6.34
N ASN A 115 -6.14 -3.17 -6.41
CA ASN A 115 -6.02 -3.92 -7.65
C ASN A 115 -7.33 -3.84 -8.47
N THR A 116 -7.32 -3.22 -9.64
CA THR A 116 -8.53 -3.10 -10.49
C THR A 116 -8.61 -4.16 -11.58
N ALA A 117 -7.46 -4.63 -12.06
CA ALA A 117 -7.31 -5.68 -13.07
C ALA A 117 -5.91 -6.28 -12.97
N HIS A 118 -5.69 -7.46 -13.56
CA HIS A 118 -4.37 -8.09 -13.56
C HIS A 118 -3.28 -7.12 -14.05
N GLY A 119 -2.34 -6.77 -13.16
CA GLY A 119 -1.24 -5.87 -13.48
C GLY A 119 -1.60 -4.38 -13.45
N VAL A 120 -2.76 -4.00 -12.90
CA VAL A 120 -3.17 -2.60 -12.76
C VAL A 120 -3.47 -2.29 -11.29
N ILE A 121 -2.65 -1.42 -10.71
CA ILE A 121 -2.89 -0.88 -9.37
C ILE A 121 -3.37 0.55 -9.50
N HIS A 122 -4.51 0.82 -8.90
CA HIS A 122 -5.15 2.12 -8.89
C HIS A 122 -4.95 2.81 -7.54
N ILE A 123 -4.54 4.08 -7.57
CA ILE A 123 -4.26 4.90 -6.39
C ILE A 123 -5.11 6.16 -6.48
N SER A 124 -5.95 6.41 -5.47
CA SER A 124 -6.89 7.53 -5.50
C SER A 124 -7.10 8.18 -4.13
N PHE A 125 -7.29 9.50 -4.12
CA PHE A 125 -7.69 10.24 -2.94
C PHE A 125 -9.21 10.37 -2.89
N ALA A 126 -9.79 10.20 -1.71
CA ALA A 126 -11.21 10.44 -1.47
C ALA A 126 -11.41 11.24 -0.19
N GLN A 127 -12.16 12.35 -0.26
CA GLN A 127 -12.52 13.15 0.90
C GLN A 127 -13.96 12.83 1.32
N HIS A 128 -14.18 12.59 2.61
CA HIS A 128 -15.52 12.44 3.14
C HIS A 128 -16.18 13.83 3.29
N VAL A 129 -16.99 14.21 2.30
CA VAL A 129 -17.85 15.40 2.39
C VAL A 129 -19.20 14.95 2.97
N ARG A 130 -19.56 15.44 4.16
CA ARG A 130 -20.93 15.31 4.67
C ARG A 130 -21.82 16.29 3.90
N GLY A 131 -22.39 15.83 2.79
CA GLY A 131 -23.40 16.53 1.99
C GLY A 131 -24.43 15.51 1.49
N ASN A 132 -25.72 15.89 1.55
CA ASN A 132 -26.89 15.03 1.41
C ASN A 132 -26.91 14.07 0.20
N LEU A 133 -27.42 12.86 0.46
CA LEU A 133 -28.03 11.89 -0.47
C LEU A 133 -27.39 11.71 -1.86
N ALA A 134 -26.64 10.62 -2.02
CA ALA A 134 -26.64 9.87 -3.27
C ALA A 134 -27.16 8.45 -2.96
N ILE A 135 -28.49 8.30 -3.02
CA ILE A 135 -29.18 7.01 -3.13
C ILE A 135 -29.05 6.61 -4.60
N ASN A 136 -27.99 5.88 -4.92
CA ASN A 136 -27.95 4.83 -5.95
C ASN A 136 -26.51 4.34 -6.03
N GLY A 137 -26.31 3.04 -5.89
CA GLY A 137 -25.02 2.35 -5.75
C GLY A 137 -24.12 2.39 -6.98
N GLN A 138 -23.88 3.57 -7.55
CA GLN A 138 -22.77 3.84 -8.43
C GLN A 138 -21.66 4.48 -7.60
N VAL A 139 -20.54 3.77 -7.53
CA VAL A 139 -19.26 4.31 -7.08
C VAL A 139 -18.94 5.49 -8.01
N GLN A 140 -19.32 6.70 -7.61
CA GLN A 140 -18.94 7.90 -8.33
C GLN A 140 -17.43 8.04 -8.20
N THR A 141 -16.72 7.75 -9.28
CA THR A 141 -15.41 8.32 -9.58
C THR A 141 -15.56 9.84 -9.43
N MET A 142 -15.16 10.36 -8.28
CA MET A 142 -15.36 11.75 -7.87
C MET A 142 -14.47 12.70 -8.69
N GLY A 143 -14.94 13.05 -9.88
CA GLY A 143 -14.43 14.16 -10.68
C GLY A 143 -15.14 15.48 -10.38
N ASN A 144 -15.52 15.75 -9.13
CA ASN A 144 -16.23 16.98 -8.78
C ASN A 144 -15.26 18.02 -8.20
N SER A 145 -15.18 19.16 -8.88
CA SER A 145 -14.35 20.35 -8.68
C SER A 145 -14.50 21.08 -7.34
N ASP A 146 -15.14 20.46 -6.34
CA ASP A 146 -15.38 20.99 -5.00
C ASP A 146 -14.71 20.17 -3.89
N SER A 147 -13.96 19.12 -4.26
CA SER A 147 -13.03 18.50 -3.32
C SER A 147 -11.85 19.46 -3.13
N GLY A 148 -11.56 19.88 -1.89
CA GLY A 148 -10.39 20.72 -1.57
C GLY A 148 -9.02 20.05 -1.83
N LEU A 149 -9.00 19.02 -2.68
CA LEU A 149 -7.83 18.32 -3.16
C LEU A 149 -7.25 19.06 -4.39
N PRO A 150 -5.93 19.13 -4.55
CA PRO A 150 -5.33 19.67 -5.77
C PRO A 150 -5.75 18.81 -6.98
N ALA A 151 -5.99 19.46 -8.12
CA ALA A 151 -6.49 18.80 -9.34
C ALA A 151 -5.66 17.59 -9.80
N SER A 152 -4.34 17.61 -9.54
CA SER A 152 -3.42 16.50 -9.85
C SER A 152 -3.65 15.23 -9.02
N LEU A 153 -4.33 15.34 -7.87
CA LEU A 153 -4.66 14.22 -6.97
C LEU A 153 -6.15 13.88 -6.97
N ALA A 154 -6.98 14.71 -7.63
CA ALA A 154 -8.40 14.44 -7.82
C ALA A 154 -8.63 13.34 -8.86
N GLN A 155 -7.73 13.21 -9.82
CA GLN A 155 -7.73 12.08 -10.74
C GLN A 155 -6.99 10.90 -10.11
N ALA A 156 -7.60 9.74 -10.25
CA ALA A 156 -6.97 8.52 -9.83
C ALA A 156 -5.83 8.14 -10.78
N GLN A 157 -4.79 7.55 -10.21
CA GLN A 157 -3.52 7.29 -10.86
C GLN A 157 -3.29 5.79 -10.95
N GLU A 158 -2.64 5.35 -12.03
CA GLU A 158 -2.44 3.93 -12.33
C GLU A 158 -0.95 3.57 -12.34
N LEU A 159 -0.64 2.43 -11.72
CA LEU A 159 0.61 1.72 -11.88
C LEU A 159 0.36 0.49 -12.75
N LEU A 160 1.22 0.29 -13.74
CA LEU A 160 1.09 -0.79 -14.71
C LEU A 160 2.25 -1.78 -14.55
N ALA A 161 1.91 -3.05 -14.40
CA ALA A 161 2.84 -4.15 -14.45
C ALA A 161 3.26 -4.40 -15.90
N GLN A 162 4.57 -4.57 -16.11
CA GLN A 162 5.15 -4.95 -17.39
C GLN A 162 5.98 -6.21 -17.20
N VAL A 163 5.79 -7.17 -18.10
CA VAL A 163 6.58 -8.41 -18.11
C VAL A 163 7.81 -8.17 -18.98
N GLY A 164 8.96 -8.12 -18.33
CA GLY A 164 10.27 -8.02 -18.97
C GLY A 164 10.84 -9.39 -19.38
N PRO A 165 12.10 -9.38 -19.87
CA PRO A 165 12.85 -10.60 -20.12
C PRO A 165 12.91 -11.50 -18.89
N PHE A 166 13.06 -12.80 -19.10
CA PHE A 166 13.23 -13.79 -18.01
C PHE A 166 12.08 -13.83 -17.00
N ARG A 167 10.86 -13.42 -17.39
CA ARG A 167 9.68 -13.37 -16.51
C ARG A 167 9.81 -12.37 -15.36
N ASP A 168 10.68 -11.37 -15.52
CA ASP A 168 10.82 -10.29 -14.56
C ASP A 168 9.63 -9.32 -14.68
N VAL A 169 8.76 -9.30 -13.68
CA VAL A 169 7.63 -8.36 -13.63
C VAL A 169 8.09 -7.10 -12.91
N TYR A 170 8.04 -5.97 -13.60
CA TYR A 170 8.37 -4.66 -13.03
C TYR A 170 7.19 -3.71 -13.15
N TRP A 171 7.16 -2.71 -12.28
CA TRP A 171 6.07 -1.74 -12.19
C TRP A 171 6.47 -0.43 -12.85
N THR A 172 5.53 0.19 -13.54
CA THR A 172 5.74 1.47 -14.20
C THR A 172 4.67 2.49 -13.80
N PHE A 173 5.10 3.75 -13.66
CA PHE A 173 4.23 4.90 -13.50
C PHE A 173 4.52 5.87 -14.65
N GLN A 174 3.52 6.17 -15.47
CA GLN A 174 3.68 7.03 -16.66
C GLN A 174 4.81 6.56 -17.62
N GLY A 175 5.02 5.24 -17.69
CA GLY A 175 6.06 4.61 -18.52
C GLY A 175 7.43 4.46 -17.85
N GLU A 176 7.65 5.07 -16.68
CA GLU A 176 8.91 4.99 -15.96
C GLU A 176 8.88 3.88 -14.90
N LYS A 177 9.98 3.12 -14.77
CA LYS A 177 10.07 2.04 -13.78
C LYS A 177 10.06 2.59 -12.35
N VAL A 178 9.27 1.97 -11.47
CA VAL A 178 9.15 2.38 -10.07
C VAL A 178 9.24 1.19 -9.12
N SER A 179 9.84 1.41 -7.96
CA SER A 179 9.83 0.47 -6.84
C SER A 179 8.70 0.79 -5.85
N ALA A 180 8.29 -0.20 -5.05
CA ALA A 180 7.29 0.00 -4.01
C ALA A 180 7.70 1.09 -3.00
N ASP A 181 8.98 1.16 -2.64
CA ASP A 181 9.53 2.20 -1.75
C ASP A 181 9.39 3.61 -2.34
N GLN A 182 9.71 3.80 -3.64
CA GLN A 182 9.57 5.09 -4.31
C GLN A 182 8.11 5.55 -4.35
N VAL A 183 7.21 4.64 -4.70
CA VAL A 183 5.76 4.89 -4.74
C VAL A 183 5.25 5.23 -3.35
N ALA A 184 5.58 4.44 -2.34
CA ALA A 184 5.16 4.67 -0.96
C ALA A 184 5.63 6.04 -0.44
N LYS A 185 6.89 6.41 -0.68
CA LYS A 185 7.44 7.73 -0.29
C LYS A 185 6.68 8.87 -0.93
N PHE A 186 6.47 8.81 -2.25
CA PHE A 186 5.75 9.83 -2.99
C PHE A 186 4.33 10.01 -2.44
N TYR A 187 3.53 8.94 -2.40
CA TYR A 187 2.13 9.03 -1.98
C TYR A 187 1.96 9.33 -0.49
N PHE A 188 2.84 8.84 0.38
CA PHE A 188 2.80 9.18 1.81
C PHE A 188 3.08 10.67 2.04
N SER A 189 4.05 11.24 1.31
CA SER A 189 4.36 12.67 1.39
C SER A 189 3.19 13.54 0.94
N GLU A 190 2.55 13.20 -0.19
CA GLU A 190 1.36 13.91 -0.67
C GLU A 190 0.18 13.73 0.29
N PHE A 191 -0.02 12.52 0.81
CA PHE A 191 -1.09 12.26 1.78
C PHE A 191 -0.94 13.08 3.05
N THR A 192 0.25 13.16 3.64
CA THR A 192 0.47 13.97 4.84
C THR A 192 0.33 15.47 4.59
N ARG A 193 0.72 15.94 3.41
CA ARG A 193 0.55 17.33 2.95
C ARG A 193 -0.92 17.70 2.80
N VAL A 194 -1.68 16.94 2.01
CA VAL A 194 -3.10 17.20 1.75
C VAL A 194 -3.92 17.10 3.03
N THR A 195 -3.62 16.13 3.90
CA THR A 195 -4.32 15.96 5.18
C THR A 195 -4.01 17.05 6.20
N ARG A 196 -2.97 17.86 6.00
CA ARG A 196 -2.64 19.02 6.84
C ARG A 196 -3.50 20.25 6.51
N ASP A 197 -3.76 20.50 5.23
CA ASP A 197 -4.31 21.78 4.75
C ASP A 197 -5.84 21.91 4.88
N ASN A 198 -6.57 20.81 5.09
CA ASN A 198 -8.04 20.81 5.17
C ASN A 198 -8.61 21.62 6.38
N ARG A 199 -7.77 22.09 7.32
CA ARG A 199 -8.19 23.05 8.36
C ARG A 199 -8.30 24.49 7.83
N ARG A 200 -7.53 24.90 6.83
CA ARG A 200 -7.55 26.28 6.31
C ARG A 200 -8.87 26.61 5.61
N SER A 201 -9.42 25.67 4.86
CA SER A 201 -10.68 25.87 4.10
C SER A 201 -11.89 26.04 5.02
N ARG A 202 -11.95 25.34 6.16
CA ARG A 202 -13.02 25.54 7.16
C ARG A 202 -12.95 26.92 7.83
N ALA A 203 -11.75 27.42 8.10
CA ALA A 203 -11.58 28.76 8.69
C ALA A 203 -11.97 29.87 7.70
N GLY A 204 -11.59 29.74 6.42
CA GLY A 204 -12.02 30.69 5.38
C GLY A 204 -13.53 30.71 5.16
N ASN A 205 -14.16 29.53 5.11
CA ASN A 205 -15.62 29.44 4.96
C ASN A 205 -16.37 29.98 6.17
N GLN A 206 -15.84 29.81 7.39
CA GLN A 206 -16.45 30.38 8.59
C GLN A 206 -16.39 31.92 8.57
N VAL A 207 -15.25 32.49 8.18
CA VAL A 207 -15.10 33.95 8.04
C VAL A 207 -16.07 34.52 7.00
N LEU A 208 -16.25 33.83 5.87
CA LEU A 208 -17.23 34.23 4.85
C LEU A 208 -18.68 34.14 5.37
N ILE A 209 -19.03 33.08 6.10
CA ILE A 209 -20.36 32.96 6.70
C ILE A 209 -20.60 34.06 7.74
N ASP A 210 -19.60 34.39 8.55
CA ASP A 210 -19.71 35.43 9.57
C ASP A 210 -19.83 36.82 8.91
N GLN A 211 -19.13 37.07 7.79
CA GLN A 211 -19.31 38.27 6.97
C GLN A 211 -20.71 38.35 6.34
N ILE A 212 -21.22 37.24 5.80
CA ILE A 212 -22.58 37.20 5.23
C ILE A 212 -23.63 37.47 6.31
N LYS A 213 -23.49 36.86 7.49
CA LYS A 213 -24.39 37.11 8.63
C LYS A 213 -24.36 38.57 9.08
N ALA A 214 -23.16 39.17 9.18
CA ALA A 214 -23.03 40.58 9.53
C ALA A 214 -23.72 41.50 8.52
N LEU A 215 -23.55 41.24 7.21
CA LEU A 215 -24.21 42.00 6.15
C LEU A 215 -25.73 41.84 6.15
N LEU A 216 -26.25 40.64 6.43
CA LEU A 216 -27.69 40.39 6.52
C LEU A 216 -28.33 41.11 7.72
N GLN A 217 -27.64 41.11 8.87
CA GLN A 217 -28.07 41.79 10.07
C GLN A 217 -28.07 43.32 9.91
N GLU A 218 -27.09 43.88 9.19
CA GLU A 218 -27.04 45.31 8.86
C GLU A 218 -28.19 45.74 7.92
N LYS A 219 -28.67 44.83 7.07
CA LYS A 219 -29.78 45.09 6.14
C LYS A 219 -31.18 44.87 6.74
N GLY A 220 -31.28 44.55 8.03
CA GLY A 220 -32.56 44.38 8.73
C GLY A 220 -33.38 43.18 8.25
N LEU A 221 -32.73 42.20 7.61
CA LEU A 221 -33.35 40.94 7.21
C LEU A 221 -32.99 39.88 8.26
N GLU A 222 -33.93 39.58 9.15
CA GLU A 222 -33.78 38.41 10.03
C GLU A 222 -33.96 37.13 9.22
N LEU A 223 -33.06 36.16 9.47
CA LEU A 223 -33.10 34.80 8.91
C LEU A 223 -34.10 33.94 9.68
#